data_AF-A0A7S9CBF8-F1
#
_entry.id   AF-A0A7S9CBF8-F1
#
_cell.length_a   1.000
_cell.length_b   1.000
_cell.length_c   1.000
_cell.angle_alpha   90.00
_cell.angle_beta   90.00
_cell.angle_gamma   90.00
#
_symmetry.space_group_name_H-M   'P 1'
#
loop_
_entity.id
_entity.type
_entity.pdbx_description
1 polymer ?
#
loop_
_entity_poly.entity_id
_entity_poly.type
_entity_poly.pdbx_seq_one_letter_code
_entity_poly.pdbx_strand_id
1 'polypeptide(L)'
;MSKDEAGSAASPNGLLDALRRLLDHGLELAQLRLSLLGTELEAEKLRLVGALLGALLALLFGGMALALLSLAVVLLSPDGWRWLAALLLGGAYLGLAWWLLQRARARLSAPGGLFATSVAELARDRDELGGRP
;
A
#
# COMPACT_ATOMS: atom_id res chain seq x y z
N MET A 1 39.90 -2.14 -61.95
CA MET A 1 38.62 -1.77 -61.32
C MET A 1 38.71 -2.05 -59.84
N SER A 2 38.38 -1.04 -59.05
CA SER A 2 38.71 -0.87 -57.63
C SER A 2 38.15 -1.97 -56.72
N LYS A 3 38.91 -2.20 -55.66
CA LYS A 3 38.80 -3.21 -54.63
C LYS A 3 38.13 -2.53 -53.43
N ASP A 4 36.80 -2.46 -53.42
CA ASP A 4 36.02 -1.84 -52.35
C ASP A 4 35.09 -2.87 -51.69
N GLU A 5 35.68 -3.98 -51.22
CA GLU A 5 35.06 -4.98 -50.36
C GLU A 5 35.91 -5.14 -49.07
N ALA A 6 36.36 -4.02 -48.49
CA ALA A 6 37.00 -4.01 -47.19
C ALA A 6 35.94 -3.82 -46.11
N GLY A 7 35.56 -4.94 -45.50
CA GLY A 7 34.58 -5.02 -44.42
C GLY A 7 34.74 -3.91 -43.39
N SER A 8 33.61 -3.30 -43.05
CA SER A 8 33.48 -2.40 -41.91
C SER A 8 33.86 -3.18 -40.65
N ALA A 9 35.12 -3.05 -40.23
CA ALA A 9 35.55 -3.51 -38.94
C ALA A 9 34.78 -2.68 -37.90
N ALA A 10 33.81 -3.32 -37.23
CA ALA A 10 33.10 -2.74 -36.11
C ALA A 10 34.13 -2.38 -35.03
N SER A 11 34.51 -1.10 -34.97
CA SER A 11 35.46 -0.61 -33.98
C SER A 11 34.92 -0.85 -32.57
N PRO A 12 35.75 -1.28 -31.60
CA PRO A 12 35.34 -1.55 -30.22
C PRO A 12 34.68 -0.34 -29.53
N ASN A 13 34.95 0.87 -30.03
CA ASN A 13 34.31 2.11 -29.58
C ASN A 13 32.82 2.20 -29.94
N GLY A 14 32.37 1.60 -31.05
CA GLY A 14 30.97 1.66 -31.48
C GLY A 14 30.01 0.85 -30.62
N LEU A 15 30.49 -0.25 -30.03
CA LEU A 15 29.72 -1.07 -29.10
C LEU A 15 29.50 -0.36 -27.76
N LEU A 16 30.54 0.32 -27.27
CA LEU A 16 30.48 1.16 -26.07
C LEU A 16 29.54 2.34 -26.27
N ASP A 17 29.57 2.98 -27.44
CA ASP A 17 28.64 4.08 -27.77
C ASP A 17 27.19 3.61 -27.87
N ALA A 18 26.95 2.42 -28.42
CA ALA A 18 25.62 1.79 -28.44
C ALA A 18 25.12 1.49 -27.03
N LEU A 19 25.98 0.97 -26.14
CA LEU A 19 25.64 0.71 -24.74
C LEU A 19 25.32 2.00 -23.99
N ARG A 20 26.08 3.07 -24.25
CA ARG A 20 25.89 4.39 -23.63
C ARG A 20 24.57 5.02 -24.06
N ARG A 21 24.24 4.94 -25.35
CA ARG A 21 22.94 5.36 -25.87
C ARG A 21 21.80 4.55 -25.28
N LEU A 22 21.97 3.24 -25.11
CA LEU A 22 20.96 2.38 -24.49
C LEU A 22 20.74 2.74 -23.01
N LEU A 23 21.81 3.04 -22.28
CA LEU A 23 21.77 3.53 -20.90
C LEU A 23 21.09 4.89 -20.79
N ASP A 24 21.40 5.84 -21.69
CA ASP A 24 20.74 7.15 -21.71
C ASP A 24 19.24 7.01 -22.00
N HIS A 25 18.86 6.21 -22.98
CA HIS A 25 17.45 5.96 -23.29
C HIS A 25 16.74 5.23 -22.13
N GLY A 26 17.42 4.30 -21.47
CA GLY A 26 16.92 3.61 -20.28
C GLY A 26 16.73 4.55 -19.09
N LEU A 27 17.67 5.46 -18.86
CA LEU A 27 17.57 6.49 -17.82
C LEU A 27 16.41 7.45 -18.11
N GLU A 28 16.24 7.86 -19.36
CA GLU A 28 15.17 8.78 -19.78
C GLU A 28 13.79 8.14 -19.62
N LEU A 29 13.65 6.86 -19.99
CA LEU A 29 12.45 6.05 -19.74
C LEU A 29 12.17 5.87 -18.24
N ALA A 30 13.21 5.60 -17.44
CA ALA A 30 13.08 5.46 -16.00
C ALA A 30 12.63 6.79 -15.37
N GLN A 31 13.21 7.92 -15.80
CA GLN A 31 12.87 9.25 -15.33
C GLN A 31 11.43 9.66 -15.68
N LEU A 32 10.96 9.32 -16.88
CA LEU A 32 9.56 9.52 -17.29
C LEU A 32 8.61 8.67 -16.43
N ARG A 33 8.96 7.40 -16.16
CA ARG A 33 8.14 6.53 -15.31
C ARG A 33 8.17 6.91 -13.84
N LEU A 34 9.31 7.36 -13.31
CA LEU A 34 9.40 7.91 -11.95
C LEU A 34 8.56 9.18 -11.80
N SER A 35 8.53 10.02 -12.83
CA SER A 35 7.67 11.20 -12.88
C SER A 35 6.19 10.81 -12.89
N LEU A 36 5.79 9.82 -13.69
CA LEU A 36 4.40 9.31 -13.73
C LEU A 36 4.01 8.54 -12.45
N LEU A 37 4.90 7.71 -11.92
CA LEU A 37 4.69 7.00 -10.65
C LEU A 37 4.57 8.00 -9.50
N GLY A 38 5.36 9.07 -9.51
CA GLY A 38 5.28 10.12 -8.51
C GLY A 38 3.93 10.83 -8.50
N THR A 39 3.39 11.15 -9.67
CA THR A 39 2.08 11.80 -9.80
C THR A 39 0.92 10.84 -9.49
N GLU A 40 1.01 9.57 -9.89
CA GLU A 40 0.04 8.53 -9.52
C GLU A 40 0.04 8.24 -8.01
N LEU A 41 1.22 8.19 -7.36
CA LEU A 41 1.33 8.02 -5.91
C LEU A 41 0.67 9.17 -5.15
N GLU A 42 0.84 10.41 -5.64
CA GLU A 42 0.26 11.59 -5.02
C GLU A 42 -1.27 11.60 -5.13
N ALA A 43 -1.80 11.21 -6.29
CA ALA A 43 -3.24 11.05 -6.50
C ALA A 43 -3.83 9.92 -5.62
N GLU A 44 -3.13 8.78 -5.54
CA GLU A 44 -3.52 7.65 -4.70
C GLU A 44 -3.48 8.04 -3.22
N LYS A 45 -2.42 8.73 -2.77
CA LYS A 45 -2.29 9.24 -1.41
C LYS A 45 -3.45 10.17 -1.05
N LEU A 46 -3.82 11.11 -1.92
CA LEU A 46 -4.97 11.99 -1.69
C LEU A 46 -6.27 11.19 -1.55
N ARG A 47 -6.46 10.16 -2.37
CA ARG A 47 -7.63 9.27 -2.29
C ARG A 47 -7.65 8.48 -0.98
N LEU A 48 -6.51 7.92 -0.55
CA LEU A 48 -6.39 7.23 0.74
C LEU A 48 -6.64 8.18 1.91
N VAL A 49 -6.08 9.39 1.89
CA VAL A 49 -6.28 10.38 2.94
C VAL A 49 -7.75 10.79 3.00
N GLY A 50 -8.38 11.05 1.86
CA GLY A 50 -9.82 11.34 1.79
C GLY A 50 -10.68 10.19 2.33
N ALA A 51 -10.39 8.96 1.91
CA ALA A 51 -11.07 7.77 2.42
C ALA A 51 -10.85 7.56 3.93
N LEU A 52 -9.64 7.81 4.43
CA LEU A 52 -9.28 7.70 5.84
C LEU A 52 -9.99 8.75 6.69
N LEU A 53 -10.04 10.00 6.22
CA LEU A 53 -10.80 11.08 6.86
C LEU A 53 -12.29 10.75 6.89
N GLY A 54 -12.85 10.28 5.77
CA GLY A 54 -14.24 9.84 5.69
C GLY A 54 -14.53 8.67 6.64
N ALA A 55 -13.65 7.67 6.69
CA ALA A 55 -13.76 6.54 7.60
C ALA A 55 -13.66 6.96 9.07
N LEU A 56 -12.75 7.88 9.41
CA LEU A 56 -12.61 8.43 10.75
C LEU A 56 -13.87 9.21 11.18
N LEU A 57 -14.40 10.02 10.28
CA LEU A 57 -15.62 10.80 10.53
C LEU A 57 -16.83 9.88 10.70
N ALA A 58 -16.96 8.87 9.83
CA ALA A 58 -18.00 7.84 9.95
C ALA A 58 -17.89 7.05 11.26
N LEU A 59 -16.67 6.69 11.68
CA LEU A 59 -16.42 6.00 12.94
C LEU A 59 -16.77 6.88 14.15
N LEU A 60 -16.43 8.17 14.10
CA LEU A 60 -16.74 9.14 15.15
C LEU A 60 -18.25 9.32 15.31
N PHE A 61 -18.96 9.67 14.23
CA PHE A 61 -20.41 9.88 14.28
C PHE A 61 -21.16 8.58 14.56
N GLY A 62 -20.74 7.46 13.97
CA GLY A 62 -21.33 6.15 14.24
C GLY A 62 -21.15 5.71 15.69
N GLY A 63 -19.94 5.90 16.25
CA GLY A 63 -19.66 5.64 17.66
C GLY A 63 -20.48 6.51 18.59
N MET A 64 -20.60 7.81 18.30
CA MET A 64 -21.44 8.74 19.07
C MET A 64 -22.92 8.33 19.02
N ALA A 65 -23.44 7.98 17.85
CA ALA A 65 -24.82 7.52 17.68
C ALA A 65 -25.08 6.24 18.47
N LEU A 66 -24.17 5.27 18.42
CA LEU A 66 -24.25 4.04 19.22
C LEU A 66 -24.21 4.33 20.73
N ALA A 67 -23.35 5.24 21.18
CA ALA A 67 -23.29 5.64 22.58
C ALA A 67 -24.60 6.29 23.05
N LEU A 68 -25.17 7.20 22.25
CA LEU A 68 -26.46 7.83 22.54
C LEU A 68 -27.62 6.82 22.54
N LEU A 69 -27.64 5.88 21.60
CA LEU A 69 -28.62 4.79 21.58
C LEU A 69 -28.49 3.90 22.82
N SER A 70 -27.26 3.58 23.23
CA SER A 70 -27.01 2.79 24.45
C SER A 70 -27.54 3.52 25.68
N LEU A 71 -27.26 4.82 25.77
CA LEU A 71 -27.75 5.66 26.84
C LEU A 71 -29.27 5.71 26.84
N ALA A 72 -29.91 5.89 25.68
CA ALA A 72 -31.36 5.85 25.54
C ALA A 72 -31.95 4.51 26.00
N VAL A 73 -31.35 3.38 25.62
CA VAL A 73 -31.77 2.05 26.07
C VAL A 73 -31.68 1.93 27.59
N VAL A 74 -30.59 2.40 28.20
CA VAL A 74 -30.41 2.37 29.66
C VAL A 74 -31.39 3.29 30.38
N LEU A 75 -31.72 4.44 29.81
CA LEU A 75 -32.68 5.40 30.38
C LEU A 75 -34.13 4.91 30.26
N LEU A 76 -34.48 4.24 29.15
CA LEU A 76 -35.82 3.66 28.96
C LEU A 76 -36.01 2.36 29.75
N SER A 77 -34.93 1.74 30.20
CA SER A 77 -34.99 0.51 30.97
C SER A 77 -35.57 0.75 32.37
N PRO A 78 -36.51 -0.09 32.84
CA PRO A 78 -37.05 0.00 34.21
C PRO A 78 -35.95 -0.12 35.28
N ASP A 79 -36.07 0.60 36.41
CA ASP A 79 -35.00 0.74 37.40
C ASP A 79 -34.36 -0.58 37.88
N GLY A 80 -35.16 -1.64 38.04
CA GLY A 80 -34.64 -2.96 38.44
C GLY A 80 -33.72 -3.65 37.41
N TRP A 81 -33.78 -3.24 36.15
CA TRP A 81 -33.10 -3.90 35.01
C TRP A 81 -32.04 -3.01 34.35
N ARG A 82 -31.90 -1.74 34.76
CA ARG A 82 -30.93 -0.79 34.18
C ARG A 82 -29.50 -1.29 34.26
N TRP A 83 -29.12 -1.88 35.39
CA TRP A 83 -27.78 -2.45 35.58
C TRP A 83 -27.52 -3.64 34.65
N LEU A 84 -28.54 -4.49 34.42
CA LEU A 84 -28.44 -5.65 33.53
C LEU A 84 -28.35 -5.20 32.06
N ALA A 85 -29.15 -4.20 31.66
CA ALA A 85 -29.07 -3.58 30.35
C ALA A 85 -27.68 -2.98 30.09
N ALA A 86 -27.13 -2.24 31.06
CA ALA A 86 -25.77 -1.70 30.97
C ALA A 86 -24.71 -2.81 30.86
N LEU A 87 -24.84 -3.89 31.63
CA LEU A 87 -23.93 -5.03 31.58
C LEU A 87 -23.97 -5.75 30.22
N LEU A 88 -25.16 -5.98 29.66
CA LEU A 88 -25.33 -6.62 28.35
C LEU A 88 -24.76 -5.75 27.22
N LEU A 89 -25.05 -4.44 27.23
CA LEU A 89 -24.47 -3.49 26.28
C LEU A 89 -22.95 -3.45 26.37
N GLY A 90 -22.40 -3.36 27.60
CA GLY A 90 -20.97 -3.41 27.85
C GLY A 90 -20.33 -4.71 27.34
N GLY A 91 -20.96 -5.85 27.63
CA GLY A 91 -20.51 -7.16 27.15
C GLY A 91 -20.54 -7.26 25.62
N ALA A 92 -21.59 -6.75 24.97
CA ALA A 92 -21.69 -6.71 23.51
C ALA A 92 -20.58 -5.86 22.89
N TYR A 93 -20.29 -4.68 23.46
CA TYR A 93 -19.20 -3.82 22.98
C TYR A 93 -17.82 -4.41 23.21
N LEU A 94 -17.58 -5.06 24.34
CA LEU A 94 -16.33 -5.79 24.57
C LEU A 94 -16.16 -6.96 23.58
N GLY A 95 -17.21 -7.74 23.34
CA GLY A 95 -17.20 -8.82 22.37
C GLY A 95 -16.93 -8.33 20.95
N LEU A 96 -17.57 -7.23 20.55
CA LEU A 96 -17.35 -6.61 19.24
C LEU A 96 -15.92 -6.06 19.12
N ALA A 97 -15.41 -5.37 20.14
CA ALA A 97 -14.05 -4.86 20.18
C ALA A 97 -13.01 -5.98 20.08
N TRP A 98 -13.21 -7.08 20.82
CA TRP A 98 -12.37 -8.27 20.74
C TRP A 98 -12.38 -8.88 19.34
N TRP A 99 -13.56 -9.07 18.74
CA TRP A 99 -13.68 -9.61 17.39
C TRP A 99 -12.99 -8.72 16.35
N LEU A 100 -13.16 -7.40 16.43
CA LEU A 100 -12.48 -6.44 15.56
C LEU A 100 -10.96 -6.50 15.74
N LEU A 101 -10.46 -6.60 16.98
CA LEU A 101 -9.03 -6.75 17.25
C LEU A 101 -8.46 -8.03 16.64
N GLN A 102 -9.16 -9.16 16.75
CA GLN A 102 -8.73 -10.42 16.15
C GLN A 102 -8.71 -10.33 14.62
N ARG A 103 -9.69 -9.67 14.02
CA ARG A 103 -9.73 -9.45 12.56
C ARG A 103 -8.62 -8.50 12.10
N ALA A 104 -8.34 -7.44 12.85
CA ALA A 104 -7.24 -6.52 12.58
C ALA A 104 -5.89 -7.25 12.68
N ARG A 105 -5.70 -8.05 13.74
CA ARG A 105 -4.52 -8.91 13.91
C ARG A 105 -4.37 -9.88 12.74
N ALA A 106 -5.42 -10.58 12.33
CA ALA A 106 -5.36 -11.50 11.19
C ALA A 106 -4.99 -10.78 9.88
N ARG A 107 -5.46 -9.55 9.66
CA ARG A 107 -5.09 -8.74 8.49
C ARG A 107 -3.63 -8.27 8.53
N LEU A 108 -3.12 -7.93 9.72
CA LEU A 108 -1.73 -7.47 9.92
C LEU A 108 -0.73 -8.63 9.95
N SER A 109 -1.16 -9.81 10.41
CA SER A 109 -0.36 -11.03 10.46
C SER A 109 -0.38 -11.80 9.13
N ALA A 110 -1.13 -11.35 8.12
CA ALA A 110 -1.03 -11.89 6.77
C ALA A 110 0.37 -11.57 6.21
N PRO A 111 1.22 -12.56 5.94
CA PRO A 111 2.56 -12.35 5.41
C PRO A 111 2.43 -11.92 3.95
N GLY A 112 2.36 -10.61 3.72
CA GLY A 112 2.11 -10.10 2.37
C GLY A 112 1.68 -8.64 2.32
N GLY A 113 2.23 -7.77 3.17
CA GLY A 113 2.21 -6.35 2.84
C GLY A 113 2.89 -6.20 1.48
N LEU A 114 2.14 -5.76 0.45
CA LEU A 114 2.57 -5.75 -0.96
C LEU A 114 4.01 -5.22 -1.15
N PHE A 115 4.40 -4.24 -0.33
CA PHE A 115 5.75 -3.68 -0.28
C PHE A 115 6.86 -4.64 0.18
N ALA A 116 6.61 -5.53 1.14
CA ALA A 116 7.60 -6.49 1.60
C ALA A 116 7.90 -7.54 0.52
N THR A 117 6.86 -7.98 -0.20
CA THR A 117 6.99 -8.84 -1.37
C THR A 117 7.70 -8.12 -2.51
N SER A 118 7.34 -6.86 -2.81
CA SER A 118 8.02 -6.07 -3.86
C SER A 118 9.48 -5.76 -3.53
N VAL A 119 9.82 -5.45 -2.27
CA VAL A 119 11.21 -5.20 -1.84
C VAL A 119 12.03 -6.48 -1.84
N ALA A 120 11.42 -7.62 -1.46
CA ALA A 120 12.06 -8.92 -1.53
C ALA A 120 12.31 -9.35 -2.98
N GLU A 121 11.40 -9.07 -3.91
CA GLU A 121 11.63 -9.28 -5.34
C GLU A 121 12.71 -8.34 -5.89
N LEU A 122 12.72 -7.05 -5.50
CA LEU A 122 13.76 -6.11 -5.94
C LEU A 122 15.16 -6.48 -5.42
N ALA A 123 15.24 -7.06 -4.21
CA ALA A 123 16.50 -7.58 -3.66
C ALA A 123 16.97 -8.82 -4.44
N ARG A 124 16.04 -9.67 -4.86
CA ARG A 124 16.33 -10.86 -5.65
C ARG A 124 16.80 -10.52 -7.07
N ASP A 125 16.17 -9.53 -7.71
CA ASP A 125 16.62 -9.02 -9.02
C ASP A 125 18.02 -8.39 -8.94
N ARG A 126 18.38 -7.76 -7.82
CA ARG A 126 19.75 -7.22 -7.60
C ARG A 126 20.80 -8.30 -7.44
N ASP A 127 20.49 -9.38 -6.72
CA ASP A 127 21.42 -10.50 -6.55
C ASP A 127 21.63 -11.25 -7.88
N GLU A 128 20.60 -11.36 -8.72
CA GLU A 128 20.69 -11.96 -10.05
C GLU A 128 21.46 -11.09 -11.06
N LEU A 129 21.43 -9.76 -10.90
CA LEU A 129 22.18 -8.81 -11.75
C LEU A 129 23.61 -8.54 -11.26
N GLY A 130 23.89 -8.68 -9.96
CA GLY A 130 25.24 -8.60 -9.38
C GLY A 130 26.08 -9.87 -9.54
N GLY A 131 25.44 -10.97 -9.92
CA GLY A 131 26.04 -12.29 -10.10
C GLY A 131 26.46 -12.60 -11.54
N ARG A 132 27.28 -11.77 -12.18
CA ARG A 132 28.06 -12.17 -13.36
C ARG A 132 29.47 -11.58 -13.32
N PRO A 133 30.53 -12.38 -13.09
CA PRO A 133 31.91 -11.98 -13.41
C PRO A 133 32.13 -11.83 -14.92
#